data_AF-A0A177E2A6-F1
#
_entry.id   AF-A0A177E2A6-F1
#
_cell.length_a   1.000
_cell.length_b   1.000
_cell.length_c   1.000
_cell.angle_alpha   90.00
_cell.angle_beta   90.00
_cell.angle_gamma   90.00
#
_symmetry.space_group_name_H-M   'P 1'
#
loop_
_entity.id
_entity.type
_entity.pdbx_description
1 polymer ?
#
loop_
_entity_poly.entity_id
_entity_poly.type
_entity_poly.pdbx_seq_one_letter_code
_entity_poly.pdbx_strand_id
1 'polypeptide(L)'
;MATKSKDVIISLGDLGLEESTHHSLCDSLASFQDAVHSSAQIAGAINSQILQYTSEADAAFLSTALPTTEICLLYENTKRLADTTITLKTTIKTFNRMIENSIITRIGLLGGYSTVDVSDRPLVGKLLSHFDEKIREIIRDVLDRTRDESLLWKVAEKCYEEANRLRGALDADDYLVPLGEAKLGWPFDEDYESEAYYDHEERLFSDENYVKSFQARINRELEKEEVYKRSWIDFWVTVLNRSPGGPTLFYPPLSPNSRALEIEDVPRYLFRAFDVASHGTNDDNKIASVESRIGLSKQGRIDLLQRERIDAAKRLHWHLDPESRTAEEDDNLMSWTSSLLFAIQCAIWRSQGRQPGDFKICVVDTRKFPQGQFARDLWLFKAIESITLPQGQARNFFRFRQTNSDYYNGEYLSQGTTNIANRSCITSLQNLKEAGLSELYPEFDDPEGKTKWANRALELRKIWSTKQGTSDRDVELALQIARKCLNSFAPVDVAAVLLAFKNRKMMKPKQLSK
;
A
#
# COMPACT_ATOMS: atom_id res chain seq x y z
N MET A 1 -16.49 7.99 -59.92
CA MET A 1 -15.39 8.89 -59.50
C MET A 1 -15.29 8.82 -57.99
N ALA A 2 -14.26 8.14 -57.49
CA ALA A 2 -14.02 7.93 -56.07
C ALA A 2 -12.94 8.90 -55.60
N THR A 3 -13.19 9.65 -54.52
CA THR A 3 -12.21 10.50 -53.87
C THR A 3 -11.72 9.82 -52.59
N LYS A 4 -10.43 9.46 -52.61
CA LYS A 4 -9.65 8.91 -51.50
C LYS A 4 -9.39 10.00 -50.46
N SER A 5 -9.69 9.74 -49.19
CA SER A 5 -9.07 10.42 -48.05
C SER A 5 -7.98 9.50 -47.50
N LYS A 6 -6.74 10.00 -47.43
CA LYS A 6 -5.58 9.28 -46.91
C LYS A 6 -5.53 9.47 -45.39
N ASP A 7 -5.52 8.37 -44.66
CA ASP A 7 -5.11 8.34 -43.26
C ASP A 7 -3.62 8.66 -43.16
N VAL A 8 -3.30 9.65 -42.33
CA VAL A 8 -1.94 9.98 -41.91
C VAL A 8 -1.80 9.47 -40.48
N ILE A 9 -1.19 8.29 -40.33
CA ILE A 9 -0.71 7.78 -39.05
C ILE A 9 0.68 8.39 -38.84
N ILE A 10 0.81 9.30 -37.86
CA ILE A 10 2.12 9.80 -37.42
C ILE A 10 2.58 8.91 -36.26
N SER A 11 3.71 8.23 -36.50
CA SER A 11 4.48 7.48 -35.50
C SER A 11 5.08 8.44 -34.48
N LEU A 12 4.71 8.30 -33.20
CA LEU A 12 5.29 9.02 -32.05
C LEU A 12 6.46 8.22 -31.43
N GLY A 13 7.36 7.72 -32.27
CA GLY A 13 8.50 6.89 -31.85
C GLY A 13 9.80 7.63 -31.59
N ASP A 14 9.95 8.87 -32.06
CA ASP A 14 11.22 9.60 -31.97
C ASP A 14 10.93 11.07 -31.64
N LEU A 15 10.98 11.42 -30.35
CA LEU A 15 11.33 12.75 -29.83
C LEU A 15 11.32 12.62 -28.30
N GLY A 16 12.50 12.71 -27.68
CA GLY A 16 12.70 12.59 -26.23
C GLY A 16 11.99 13.69 -25.42
N LEU A 17 10.69 13.52 -25.20
CA LEU A 17 9.80 14.35 -24.39
C LEU A 17 8.77 13.46 -23.67
N GLU A 18 9.22 12.61 -22.76
CA GLU A 18 8.32 11.74 -21.96
C GLU A 18 7.64 12.49 -20.80
N GLU A 19 8.19 13.59 -20.28
CA GLU A 19 7.63 14.24 -19.07
C GLU A 19 6.43 15.18 -19.33
N SER A 20 6.39 15.89 -20.46
CA SER A 20 5.27 16.80 -20.77
C SER A 20 4.01 16.06 -21.23
N THR A 21 4.17 14.88 -21.83
CA THR A 21 3.06 14.02 -22.25
C THR A 21 2.40 13.33 -21.05
N HIS A 22 3.16 13.01 -19.99
CA HIS A 22 2.62 12.37 -18.79
C HIS A 22 1.75 13.28 -17.92
N HIS A 23 2.12 14.57 -17.75
CA HIS A 23 1.28 15.50 -16.99
C HIS A 23 -0.03 15.80 -17.74
N SER A 24 0.07 16.04 -19.05
CA SER A 24 -1.09 16.27 -19.93
C SER A 24 -2.09 15.11 -19.95
N LEU A 25 -1.64 13.86 -19.81
CA LEU A 25 -2.50 12.67 -19.79
C LEU A 25 -3.14 12.39 -18.42
N CYS A 26 -2.49 12.71 -17.30
CA CYS A 26 -3.10 12.61 -15.97
C CYS A 26 -4.20 13.66 -15.80
N ASP A 27 -3.94 14.90 -16.24
CA ASP A 27 -4.94 15.96 -16.29
C ASP A 27 -6.12 15.58 -17.21
N SER A 28 -5.83 14.89 -18.32
CA SER A 28 -6.85 14.34 -19.20
C SER A 28 -7.70 13.29 -18.48
N LEU A 29 -7.09 12.33 -17.76
CA LEU A 29 -7.82 11.27 -17.06
C LEU A 29 -8.74 11.82 -15.96
N ALA A 30 -8.29 12.81 -15.19
CA ALA A 30 -9.09 13.49 -14.18
C ALA A 30 -10.28 14.24 -14.81
N SER A 31 -10.02 15.02 -15.87
CA SER A 31 -11.07 15.69 -16.66
C SER A 31 -12.08 14.70 -17.28
N PHE A 32 -11.59 13.54 -17.74
CA PHE A 32 -12.43 12.44 -18.23
C PHE A 32 -13.32 11.85 -17.13
N GLN A 33 -12.81 11.67 -15.91
CA GLN A 33 -13.59 11.17 -14.78
C GLN A 33 -14.71 12.15 -14.37
N ASP A 34 -14.41 13.44 -14.33
CA ASP A 34 -15.40 14.48 -14.02
C ASP A 34 -16.54 14.51 -15.04
N ALA A 35 -16.21 14.33 -16.33
CA ALA A 35 -17.19 14.24 -17.41
C ALA A 35 -18.10 12.99 -17.26
N VAL A 36 -17.54 11.84 -16.90
CA VAL A 36 -18.30 10.60 -16.64
C VAL A 36 -19.23 10.77 -15.45
N HIS A 37 -18.75 11.35 -14.35
CA HIS A 37 -19.56 11.53 -13.15
C HIS A 37 -20.70 12.53 -13.37
N SER A 38 -20.42 13.66 -14.02
CA SER A 38 -21.42 14.66 -14.41
C SER A 38 -22.50 14.03 -15.31
N SER A 39 -22.07 13.20 -16.27
CA SER A 39 -22.98 12.46 -17.15
C SER A 39 -23.85 11.46 -16.37
N ALA A 40 -23.28 10.76 -15.39
CA ALA A 40 -24.04 9.82 -14.55
C ALA A 40 -25.07 10.53 -13.66
N GLN A 41 -24.73 11.69 -13.10
CA GLN A 41 -25.66 12.52 -12.33
C GLN A 41 -26.83 13.01 -13.19
N ILE A 42 -26.54 13.50 -14.40
CA ILE A 42 -27.57 13.91 -15.38
C ILE A 42 -28.48 12.73 -15.72
N ALA A 43 -27.91 11.53 -15.98
CA ALA A 43 -28.69 10.33 -16.24
C ALA A 43 -29.63 9.98 -15.08
N GLY A 44 -29.17 10.12 -13.84
CA GLY A 44 -29.97 9.87 -12.64
C GLY A 44 -31.11 10.87 -12.46
N ALA A 45 -30.84 12.17 -12.68
CA ALA A 45 -31.84 13.22 -12.64
C ALA A 45 -32.92 13.02 -13.70
N ILE A 46 -32.50 12.67 -14.93
CA ILE A 46 -33.39 12.34 -16.03
C ILE A 46 -34.28 11.13 -15.69
N ASN A 47 -33.70 10.05 -15.16
CA ASN A 47 -34.45 8.86 -14.76
C ASN A 47 -35.53 9.18 -13.70
N SER A 48 -35.21 10.09 -12.78
CA SER A 48 -36.16 10.54 -11.75
C SER A 48 -37.31 11.35 -12.35
N GLN A 49 -37.02 12.21 -13.35
CA GLN A 49 -38.04 12.94 -14.09
C GLN A 49 -38.93 12.00 -14.92
N ILE A 50 -38.37 10.96 -15.56
CA ILE A 50 -39.16 9.94 -16.27
C ILE A 50 -40.17 9.27 -15.32
N LEU A 51 -39.73 8.87 -14.12
CA LEU A 51 -40.57 8.22 -13.12
C LEU A 51 -41.70 9.16 -12.65
N GLN A 52 -41.39 10.44 -12.44
CA GLN A 52 -42.38 11.46 -12.10
C GLN A 52 -43.42 11.65 -13.20
N TYR A 53 -42.98 11.86 -14.45
CA TYR A 53 -43.90 12.05 -15.59
C TYR A 53 -44.76 10.82 -15.86
N THR A 54 -44.22 9.62 -15.67
CA THR A 54 -45.00 8.38 -15.83
C THR A 54 -46.11 8.28 -14.77
N SER A 55 -45.79 8.60 -13.51
CA SER A 55 -46.77 8.64 -12.41
C SER A 55 -47.86 9.70 -12.61
N GLU A 56 -47.48 10.90 -13.07
CA GLU A 56 -48.42 11.98 -13.39
C GLU A 56 -49.31 11.63 -14.59
N ALA A 57 -48.76 10.98 -15.62
CA ALA A 57 -49.50 10.50 -16.78
C ALA A 57 -50.53 9.42 -16.38
N ASP A 58 -50.15 8.46 -15.54
CA ASP A 58 -51.03 7.40 -15.06
C ASP A 58 -52.17 7.96 -14.18
N ALA A 59 -51.87 8.95 -13.33
CA ALA A 59 -52.87 9.64 -12.52
C ALA A 59 -53.85 10.49 -13.37
N ALA A 60 -53.35 11.15 -14.42
CA ALA A 60 -54.14 11.91 -15.38
C ALA A 60 -55.07 11.02 -16.23
N PHE A 61 -54.58 9.86 -16.66
CA PHE A 61 -55.34 8.88 -17.44
C PHE A 61 -56.55 8.34 -16.65
N LEU A 62 -56.39 8.16 -15.32
CA LEU A 62 -57.46 7.70 -14.44
C LEU A 62 -58.51 8.77 -14.11
N SER A 63 -58.23 10.07 -14.30
CA SER A 63 -59.16 11.17 -13.93
C SER A 63 -59.92 11.81 -15.10
N THR A 64 -59.71 11.36 -16.35
CA THR A 64 -60.34 11.90 -17.59
C THR A 64 -60.13 13.42 -17.84
N ALA A 65 -59.13 14.04 -17.19
CA ALA A 65 -59.01 15.51 -17.14
C ALA A 65 -58.17 16.15 -18.25
N LEU A 66 -57.48 15.39 -19.11
CA LEU A 66 -56.51 15.91 -20.09
C LEU A 66 -56.88 15.59 -21.55
N PRO A 67 -56.77 16.54 -22.50
CA PRO A 67 -56.97 16.29 -23.93
C PRO A 67 -56.00 15.21 -24.44
N THR A 68 -56.48 14.30 -25.29
CA THR A 68 -55.69 13.18 -25.84
C THR A 68 -54.38 13.63 -26.50
N THR A 69 -54.34 14.85 -27.06
CA THR A 69 -53.15 15.47 -27.65
C THR A 69 -52.05 15.76 -26.64
N GLU A 70 -52.39 16.19 -25.42
CA GLU A 70 -51.41 16.48 -24.36
C GLU A 70 -50.82 15.18 -23.79
N ILE A 71 -51.63 14.13 -23.69
CA ILE A 71 -51.18 12.78 -23.30
C ILE A 71 -50.21 12.21 -24.35
N CYS A 72 -50.49 12.38 -25.64
CA CYS A 72 -49.58 11.96 -26.71
C CYS A 72 -48.24 12.70 -26.68
N LEU A 73 -48.26 14.02 -26.46
CA LEU A 73 -47.04 14.83 -26.34
C LEU A 73 -46.19 14.42 -25.12
N LEU A 74 -46.84 14.13 -23.98
CA LEU A 74 -46.16 13.66 -22.78
C LEU A 74 -45.49 12.29 -23.03
N TYR A 75 -46.20 11.36 -23.66
CA TYR A 75 -45.66 10.05 -24.01
C TYR A 75 -44.47 10.14 -24.98
N GLU A 76 -44.54 11.02 -25.98
CA GLU A 76 -43.45 11.26 -26.93
C GLU A 76 -42.21 11.85 -26.24
N ASN A 77 -42.40 12.80 -25.33
CA ASN A 77 -41.31 13.38 -24.54
C ASN A 77 -40.67 12.35 -23.60
N THR A 78 -41.47 11.53 -22.91
CA THR A 78 -40.96 10.45 -22.05
C THR A 78 -40.16 9.42 -22.85
N LYS A 79 -40.62 9.07 -24.05
CA LYS A 79 -39.90 8.17 -24.96
C LYS A 79 -38.54 8.76 -25.39
N ARG A 80 -38.51 10.03 -25.82
CA ARG A 80 -37.25 10.72 -26.18
C ARG A 80 -36.28 10.79 -25.00
N LEU A 81 -36.80 10.96 -23.80
CA LEU A 81 -36.01 11.03 -22.57
C LEU A 81 -35.43 9.66 -22.19
N ALA A 82 -36.21 8.59 -22.36
CA ALA A 82 -35.75 7.22 -22.21
C ALA A 82 -34.65 6.86 -23.23
N ASP A 83 -34.83 7.23 -24.50
CA ASP A 83 -33.83 7.02 -25.56
C ASP A 83 -32.52 7.78 -25.27
N THR A 84 -32.62 9.01 -24.79
CA THR A 84 -31.47 9.83 -24.35
C THR A 84 -30.74 9.15 -23.19
N THR A 85 -31.48 8.59 -22.23
CA THR A 85 -30.92 7.87 -21.09
C THR A 85 -30.18 6.60 -21.51
N ILE A 86 -30.75 5.83 -22.43
CA ILE A 86 -30.11 4.62 -22.98
C ILE A 86 -28.79 4.99 -23.69
N THR A 87 -28.82 6.05 -24.48
CA THR A 87 -27.63 6.58 -25.17
C THR A 87 -26.56 6.99 -24.16
N LEU A 88 -26.93 7.78 -23.14
CA LEU A 88 -26.02 8.26 -22.12
C LEU A 88 -25.39 7.11 -21.32
N LYS A 89 -26.19 6.11 -20.92
CA LYS A 89 -25.69 4.89 -20.26
C LYS A 89 -24.71 4.12 -21.13
N THR A 90 -24.96 4.04 -22.43
CA THR A 90 -24.07 3.35 -23.40
C THR A 90 -22.75 4.10 -23.57
N THR A 91 -22.81 5.43 -23.61
CA THR A 91 -21.64 6.30 -23.67
C THR A 91 -20.80 6.17 -22.39
N ILE A 92 -21.42 6.20 -21.20
CA ILE A 92 -20.73 5.98 -19.91
C ILE A 92 -20.03 4.62 -19.88
N LYS A 93 -20.70 3.54 -20.32
CA LYS A 93 -20.08 2.21 -20.41
C LYS A 93 -18.87 2.19 -21.34
N THR A 94 -18.96 2.86 -22.49
CA THR A 94 -17.85 2.98 -23.44
C THR A 94 -16.67 3.73 -22.80
N PHE A 95 -16.94 4.83 -22.10
CA PHE A 95 -15.91 5.60 -21.41
C PHE A 95 -15.23 4.81 -20.30
N ASN A 96 -15.99 4.12 -19.44
CA ASN A 96 -15.41 3.28 -18.40
C ASN A 96 -14.48 2.21 -18.99
N ARG A 97 -14.87 1.58 -20.10
CA ARG A 97 -14.03 0.61 -20.80
C ARG A 97 -12.75 1.23 -21.36
N MET A 98 -12.80 2.48 -21.84
CA MET A 98 -11.60 3.20 -22.29
C MET A 98 -10.64 3.50 -21.12
N ILE A 99 -11.17 3.90 -19.96
CA ILE A 99 -10.39 4.14 -18.74
C ILE A 99 -9.72 2.85 -18.29
N GLU A 100 -10.46 1.74 -18.20
CA GLU A 100 -9.93 0.42 -17.86
C GLU A 100 -8.77 0.03 -18.78
N ASN A 101 -8.96 0.14 -20.09
CA ASN A 101 -7.93 -0.19 -21.07
C ASN A 101 -6.68 0.70 -20.92
N SER A 102 -6.87 2.00 -20.71
CA SER A 102 -5.77 2.94 -20.50
C SER A 102 -4.93 2.56 -19.28
N ILE A 103 -5.58 2.22 -18.17
CA ILE A 103 -4.91 1.81 -16.93
C ILE A 103 -4.15 0.50 -17.12
N ILE A 104 -4.79 -0.51 -17.72
CA ILE A 104 -4.15 -1.81 -18.00
C ILE A 104 -2.91 -1.63 -18.88
N THR A 105 -3.01 -0.84 -19.95
CA THR A 105 -1.86 -0.52 -20.81
C THR A 105 -0.74 0.14 -20.00
N ARG A 106 -1.06 1.10 -19.13
CA ARG A 106 -0.05 1.81 -18.33
C ARG A 106 0.58 0.91 -17.26
N ILE A 107 -0.19 0.04 -16.62
CA ILE A 107 0.32 -1.00 -15.70
C ILE A 107 1.30 -1.91 -16.44
N GLY A 108 0.95 -2.39 -17.64
CA GLY A 108 1.83 -3.19 -18.48
C GLY A 108 3.15 -2.47 -18.76
N LEU A 109 3.09 -1.21 -19.22
CA LEU A 109 4.27 -0.39 -19.50
C LEU A 109 5.15 -0.19 -18.26
N LEU A 110 4.58 0.15 -17.11
CA LEU A 110 5.33 0.35 -15.87
C LEU A 110 6.03 -0.92 -15.42
N GLY A 111 5.35 -2.07 -15.53
CA GLY A 111 5.92 -3.38 -15.25
C GLY A 111 6.96 -3.87 -16.27
N GLY A 112 7.27 -3.07 -17.30
CA GLY A 112 8.24 -3.42 -18.35
C GLY A 112 7.70 -4.37 -19.43
N TYR A 113 6.37 -4.54 -19.51
CA TYR A 113 5.71 -5.36 -20.51
C TYR A 113 5.24 -4.47 -21.67
N SER A 114 6.01 -4.44 -22.77
CA SER A 114 5.55 -3.82 -24.01
C SER A 114 4.51 -4.74 -24.67
N THR A 115 3.37 -4.19 -25.09
CA THR A 115 2.26 -4.92 -25.74
C THR A 115 2.57 -5.39 -27.17
N VAL A 116 3.85 -5.49 -27.53
CA VAL A 116 4.32 -5.69 -28.91
C VAL A 116 5.38 -6.81 -28.94
N ASP A 117 5.01 -8.04 -28.57
CA ASP A 117 5.51 -9.25 -29.23
C ASP A 117 4.69 -10.50 -28.84
N VAL A 118 4.32 -11.32 -29.81
CA VAL A 118 3.33 -12.41 -29.66
C VAL A 118 3.97 -13.80 -29.63
N SER A 119 5.26 -13.95 -29.95
CA SER A 119 5.85 -15.28 -30.16
C SER A 119 6.63 -15.89 -28.98
N ASP A 120 6.92 -15.17 -27.90
CA ASP A 120 7.47 -15.74 -26.67
C ASP A 120 6.99 -14.93 -25.45
N ARG A 121 5.75 -15.16 -24.99
CA ARG A 121 5.22 -14.42 -23.84
C ARG A 121 5.98 -14.81 -22.55
N PRO A 122 6.61 -13.85 -21.84
CA PRO A 122 6.96 -14.04 -20.44
C PRO A 122 5.72 -14.51 -19.67
N LEU A 123 5.88 -15.43 -18.71
CA LEU A 123 4.75 -16.00 -17.94
C LEU A 123 3.83 -14.94 -17.33
N VAL A 124 4.39 -13.79 -16.91
CA VAL A 124 3.63 -12.63 -16.43
C VAL A 124 2.56 -12.19 -17.44
N GLY A 125 2.83 -12.25 -18.74
CA GLY A 125 1.84 -11.95 -19.78
C GLY A 125 0.70 -12.96 -19.87
N LYS A 126 0.96 -14.23 -19.53
CA LYS A 126 -0.10 -15.25 -19.42
C LYS A 126 -0.96 -15.00 -18.18
N LEU A 127 -0.34 -14.67 -17.05
CA LEU A 127 -1.05 -14.30 -15.81
C LEU A 127 -1.90 -13.03 -16.00
N LEU A 128 -1.36 -11.99 -16.64
CA LEU A 128 -2.12 -10.78 -16.99
C LEU A 128 -3.34 -11.09 -17.87
N SER A 129 -3.19 -12.03 -18.82
CA SER A 129 -4.30 -12.42 -19.70
C SER A 129 -5.33 -13.28 -18.95
N HIS A 130 -4.88 -14.18 -18.08
CA HIS A 130 -5.75 -15.02 -17.26
C HIS A 130 -6.57 -14.19 -16.26
N PHE A 131 -5.97 -13.15 -15.68
CA PHE A 131 -6.61 -12.29 -14.69
C PHE A 131 -7.21 -10.99 -15.25
N ASP A 132 -7.30 -10.80 -16.57
CA ASP A 132 -7.75 -9.52 -17.17
C ASP A 132 -9.08 -9.03 -16.59
N GLU A 133 -10.09 -9.89 -16.49
CA GLU A 133 -11.40 -9.48 -15.93
C GLU A 133 -11.31 -9.16 -14.43
N LYS A 134 -10.58 -9.97 -13.64
CA LYS A 134 -10.39 -9.68 -12.21
C LYS A 134 -9.65 -8.36 -11.98
N ILE A 135 -8.67 -8.03 -12.84
CA ILE A 135 -7.98 -6.74 -12.81
C ILE A 135 -8.96 -5.60 -13.17
N ARG A 136 -9.84 -5.79 -14.16
CA ARG A 136 -10.88 -4.81 -14.50
C ARG A 136 -11.86 -4.59 -13.36
N GLU A 137 -12.27 -5.65 -12.65
CA GLU A 137 -13.11 -5.54 -11.46
C GLU A 137 -12.44 -4.70 -10.38
N ILE A 138 -11.13 -4.91 -10.13
CA ILE A 138 -10.35 -4.07 -9.20
C ILE A 138 -10.33 -2.61 -9.67
N ILE A 139 -10.11 -2.36 -10.97
CA ILE A 139 -10.11 -0.99 -11.52
C ILE A 139 -11.46 -0.32 -11.27
N ARG A 140 -12.57 -1.01 -11.51
CA ARG A 140 -13.93 -0.50 -11.28
C ARG A 140 -14.15 -0.17 -9.80
N ASP A 141 -13.77 -1.07 -8.88
CA ASP A 141 -13.90 -0.84 -7.43
C ASP A 141 -13.09 0.38 -6.96
N VAL A 142 -11.87 0.56 -7.47
CA VAL A 142 -11.05 1.72 -7.12
C VAL A 142 -11.62 3.01 -7.72
N LEU A 143 -12.12 2.97 -8.96
CA LEU A 143 -12.77 4.11 -9.62
C LEU A 143 -14.01 4.59 -8.85
N ASP A 144 -14.83 3.67 -8.37
CA ASP A 144 -16.04 4.02 -7.60
C ASP A 144 -15.69 4.69 -6.26
N ARG A 145 -14.51 4.40 -5.71
CA ARG A 145 -14.04 4.92 -4.41
C ARG A 145 -13.16 6.16 -4.51
N THR A 146 -12.51 6.40 -5.64
CA THR A 146 -11.47 7.45 -5.79
C THR A 146 -11.78 8.38 -6.96
N ARG A 147 -11.70 9.69 -6.69
CA ARG A 147 -11.93 10.78 -7.68
C ARG A 147 -10.66 11.54 -8.06
N ASP A 148 -9.49 10.92 -7.91
CA ASP A 148 -8.21 11.61 -7.86
C ASP A 148 -7.17 10.97 -8.80
N GLU A 149 -6.20 11.77 -9.23
CA GLU A 149 -5.06 11.43 -10.10
C GLU A 149 -4.20 10.27 -9.56
N SER A 150 -4.40 9.91 -8.30
CA SER A 150 -3.82 8.75 -7.61
C SER A 150 -4.33 7.38 -8.07
N LEU A 151 -5.23 7.32 -9.06
CA LEU A 151 -5.88 6.07 -9.48
C LEU A 151 -4.90 4.96 -9.84
N LEU A 152 -3.85 5.27 -10.60
CA LEU A 152 -2.95 4.26 -11.15
C LEU A 152 -2.23 3.47 -10.04
N TRP A 153 -1.62 4.17 -9.08
CA TRP A 153 -0.91 3.50 -8.00
C TRP A 153 -1.86 2.83 -7.02
N LYS A 154 -3.09 3.34 -6.83
CA LYS A 154 -4.11 2.68 -6.00
C LYS A 154 -4.59 1.36 -6.60
N VAL A 155 -4.79 1.32 -7.92
CA VAL A 155 -5.07 0.06 -8.63
C VAL A 155 -3.89 -0.90 -8.49
N ALA A 156 -2.66 -0.43 -8.73
CA ALA A 156 -1.48 -1.26 -8.58
C ALA A 156 -1.29 -1.78 -7.14
N GLU A 157 -1.58 -0.97 -6.13
CA GLU A 157 -1.53 -1.33 -4.71
C GLU A 157 -2.55 -2.43 -4.40
N LYS A 158 -3.78 -2.27 -4.89
CA LYS A 158 -4.83 -3.27 -4.71
C LYS A 158 -4.51 -4.58 -5.43
N CYS A 159 -3.99 -4.51 -6.65
CA CYS A 159 -3.55 -5.70 -7.38
C CYS A 159 -2.39 -6.41 -6.67
N TYR A 160 -1.41 -5.66 -6.15
CA TYR A 160 -0.32 -6.21 -5.35
C TYR A 160 -0.83 -6.93 -4.10
N GLU A 161 -1.75 -6.32 -3.36
CA GLU A 161 -2.39 -6.93 -2.19
C GLU A 161 -3.11 -8.24 -2.54
N GLU A 162 -3.90 -8.26 -3.61
CA GLU A 162 -4.62 -9.45 -4.05
C GLU A 162 -3.70 -10.54 -4.64
N ALA A 163 -2.54 -10.17 -5.18
CA ALA A 163 -1.56 -11.13 -5.69
C ALA A 163 -0.73 -11.76 -4.56
N ASN A 164 -0.41 -10.98 -3.53
CA ASN A 164 0.44 -11.41 -2.41
C ASN A 164 -0.35 -12.07 -1.26
N ARG A 165 -1.67 -11.91 -1.23
CA ARG A 165 -2.55 -12.51 -0.23
C ARG A 165 -2.87 -13.95 -0.62
N LEU A 166 -2.77 -14.86 0.35
CA LEU A 166 -3.27 -16.23 0.22
C LEU A 166 -4.74 -16.24 -0.20
N ARG A 167 -5.05 -16.88 -1.34
CA ARG A 167 -6.40 -16.91 -1.95
C ARG A 167 -6.96 -15.52 -2.27
N GLY A 168 -6.08 -14.56 -2.54
CA GLY A 168 -6.49 -13.28 -3.10
C GLY A 168 -6.99 -13.44 -4.53
N ALA A 169 -7.69 -12.43 -5.04
CA ALA A 169 -8.28 -12.51 -6.38
C ALA A 169 -7.24 -12.74 -7.49
N LEU A 170 -5.98 -12.35 -7.27
CA LEU A 170 -4.89 -12.46 -8.23
C LEU A 170 -3.82 -13.46 -7.78
N ASP A 171 -4.17 -14.42 -6.91
CA ASP A 171 -3.27 -15.47 -6.44
C ASP A 171 -2.77 -16.30 -7.64
N ALA A 172 -1.46 -16.41 -7.81
CA ALA A 172 -0.86 -17.13 -8.93
C ALA A 172 -1.24 -18.62 -8.93
N ASP A 173 -1.58 -19.19 -7.77
CA ASP A 173 -2.00 -20.59 -7.67
C ASP A 173 -3.30 -20.89 -8.43
N ASP A 174 -4.19 -19.90 -8.60
CA ASP A 174 -5.41 -20.04 -9.42
C ASP A 174 -5.09 -20.37 -10.88
N TYR A 175 -3.90 -20.00 -11.36
CA TYR A 175 -3.42 -20.31 -12.71
C TYR A 175 -2.44 -21.50 -12.72
N LEU A 176 -1.51 -21.55 -11.77
CA LEU A 176 -0.42 -22.53 -11.76
C LEU A 176 -0.89 -23.93 -11.37
N VAL A 177 -1.77 -24.06 -10.36
CA VAL A 177 -2.23 -25.38 -9.88
C VAL A 177 -3.01 -26.13 -10.97
N PRO A 178 -4.04 -25.55 -11.62
CA PRO A 178 -4.74 -26.25 -12.69
C PRO A 178 -3.82 -26.57 -13.89
N LEU A 179 -2.84 -25.71 -14.17
CA LEU A 179 -1.85 -25.95 -15.22
C LEU A 179 -0.90 -27.10 -14.87
N GLY A 180 -0.54 -27.25 -13.60
CA GLY A 180 0.23 -28.37 -13.07
C GLY A 180 -0.55 -29.68 -13.11
N GLU A 181 -1.78 -29.69 -12.61
CA GLU A 181 -2.69 -30.83 -12.65
C GLU A 181 -2.93 -31.32 -14.09
N ALA A 182 -3.16 -30.40 -15.03
CA ALA A 182 -3.32 -30.74 -16.44
C ALA A 182 -2.08 -31.41 -17.07
N LYS A 183 -0.87 -31.14 -16.56
CA LYS A 183 0.36 -31.84 -17.00
C LYS A 183 0.52 -33.22 -16.37
N LEU A 184 -0.11 -33.46 -15.23
CA LEU A 184 -0.10 -34.76 -14.54
C LEU A 184 -1.14 -35.73 -15.10
N GLY A 185 -2.12 -35.23 -15.86
CA GLY A 185 -2.96 -36.06 -16.71
C GLY A 185 -2.10 -36.80 -17.75
N TRP A 186 -1.91 -38.11 -17.53
CA TRP A 186 -1.03 -39.10 -18.21
C TRP A 186 0.35 -39.31 -17.55
N PRO A 187 0.66 -40.47 -16.93
CA PRO A 187 -0.09 -41.71 -16.69
C PRO A 187 -0.49 -41.94 -15.21
N PHE A 188 -1.04 -40.94 -14.52
CA PHE A 188 -1.31 -40.99 -13.06
C PHE A 188 -2.78 -40.80 -12.67
N ASP A 189 -3.70 -41.10 -13.58
CA ASP A 189 -5.13 -41.15 -13.27
C ASP A 189 -5.40 -42.49 -12.55
N GLU A 190 -6.08 -42.45 -11.39
CA GLU A 190 -6.41 -43.65 -10.59
C GLU A 190 -7.23 -44.67 -11.40
N ASP A 191 -7.98 -44.19 -12.41
CA ASP A 191 -8.77 -45.03 -13.31
C ASP A 191 -7.98 -45.45 -14.58
N TYR A 192 -6.72 -45.00 -14.73
CA TYR A 192 -5.86 -45.26 -15.88
C TYR A 192 -4.63 -46.10 -15.51
N GLU A 193 -4.87 -47.39 -15.31
CA GLU A 193 -3.83 -48.41 -15.12
C GLU A 193 -3.14 -48.75 -16.46
N SER A 194 -2.11 -47.97 -16.84
CA SER A 194 -1.25 -48.32 -17.97
C SER A 194 0.01 -49.07 -17.53
N GLU A 195 0.62 -49.87 -18.42
CA GLU A 195 1.91 -50.51 -18.13
C GLU A 195 2.99 -49.51 -17.68
N ALA A 196 2.92 -48.26 -18.16
CA ALA A 196 3.81 -47.18 -17.75
C ALA A 196 3.60 -46.71 -16.31
N TYR A 197 2.38 -46.84 -15.76
CA TYR A 197 2.08 -46.54 -14.36
C TYR A 197 2.67 -47.63 -13.44
N TYR A 198 2.47 -48.90 -13.78
CA TYR A 198 3.03 -50.01 -13.01
C TYR A 198 4.57 -50.06 -13.07
N ASP A 199 5.19 -49.76 -14.22
CA ASP A 199 6.66 -49.60 -14.32
C ASP A 199 7.17 -48.45 -13.45
N HIS A 200 6.42 -47.34 -13.36
CA HIS A 200 6.79 -46.22 -12.49
C HIS A 200 6.76 -46.61 -11.00
N GLU A 201 5.64 -47.20 -10.54
CA GLU A 201 5.47 -47.65 -9.15
C GLU A 201 6.52 -48.72 -8.76
N GLU A 202 6.77 -49.69 -9.64
CA GLU A 202 7.79 -50.72 -9.40
C GLU A 202 9.19 -50.12 -9.30
N ARG A 203 9.53 -49.14 -10.14
CA ARG A 203 10.82 -48.45 -10.10
C ARG A 203 10.96 -47.50 -8.92
N LEU A 204 9.88 -46.91 -8.42
CA LEU A 204 9.90 -46.15 -7.16
C LEU A 204 10.23 -47.05 -5.96
N PHE A 205 9.81 -48.32 -5.98
CA PHE A 205 10.11 -49.28 -4.91
C PHE A 205 11.48 -49.96 -5.05
N SER A 206 11.96 -50.19 -6.27
CA SER A 206 13.12 -51.04 -6.55
C SER A 206 14.39 -50.30 -7.00
N ASP A 207 14.29 -49.08 -7.53
CA ASP A 207 15.43 -48.34 -8.10
C ASP A 207 15.69 -47.01 -7.35
N GLU A 208 16.67 -47.02 -6.45
CA GLU A 208 17.09 -45.83 -5.69
C GLU A 208 17.55 -44.66 -6.59
N ASN A 209 18.15 -44.95 -7.75
CA ASN A 209 18.60 -43.90 -8.68
C ASN A 209 17.41 -43.27 -9.38
N TYR A 210 16.40 -44.07 -9.74
CA TYR A 210 15.15 -43.58 -10.27
C TYR A 210 14.43 -42.67 -9.26
N VAL A 211 14.29 -43.10 -8.00
CA VAL A 211 13.69 -42.29 -6.93
C VAL A 211 14.41 -40.95 -6.77
N LYS A 212 15.75 -40.96 -6.71
CA LYS A 212 16.55 -39.71 -6.62
C LYS A 212 16.33 -38.81 -7.83
N SER A 213 16.27 -39.37 -9.04
CA SER A 213 16.06 -38.59 -10.27
C SER A 213 14.64 -38.01 -10.35
N PHE A 214 13.63 -38.76 -9.88
CA PHE A 214 12.24 -38.36 -9.84
C PHE A 214 12.01 -37.26 -8.81
N GLN A 215 12.57 -37.40 -7.60
CA GLN A 215 12.53 -36.36 -6.57
C GLN A 215 13.23 -35.08 -7.06
N ALA A 216 14.39 -35.20 -7.72
CA ALA A 216 15.07 -34.05 -8.30
C ALA A 216 14.23 -33.36 -9.39
N ARG A 217 13.45 -34.12 -10.17
CA ARG A 217 12.50 -33.55 -11.15
C ARG A 217 11.36 -32.80 -10.47
N ILE A 218 10.72 -33.39 -9.46
CA ILE A 218 9.66 -32.73 -8.68
C ILE A 218 10.19 -31.44 -8.05
N ASN A 219 11.34 -31.50 -7.38
CA ASN A 219 11.93 -30.33 -6.75
C ASN A 219 12.22 -29.21 -7.77
N ARG A 220 12.72 -29.54 -8.97
CA ARG A 220 12.93 -28.55 -10.04
C ARG A 220 11.63 -27.92 -10.53
N GLU A 221 10.53 -28.66 -10.60
CA GLU A 221 9.24 -28.09 -10.99
C GLU A 221 8.68 -27.19 -9.88
N LEU A 222 8.76 -27.60 -8.62
CA LEU A 222 8.39 -26.77 -7.47
C LEU A 222 9.24 -25.47 -7.40
N GLU A 223 10.54 -25.56 -7.64
CA GLU A 223 11.43 -24.39 -7.71
C GLU A 223 11.02 -23.44 -8.85
N LYS A 224 10.64 -23.97 -10.02
CA LYS A 224 10.13 -23.15 -11.13
C LYS A 224 8.82 -22.47 -10.77
N GLU A 225 7.89 -23.18 -10.14
CA GLU A 225 6.62 -22.63 -9.68
C GLU A 225 6.83 -21.50 -8.67
N GLU A 226 7.73 -21.66 -7.70
CA GLU A 226 8.07 -20.58 -6.76
C GLU A 226 8.69 -19.37 -7.45
N VAL A 227 9.60 -19.57 -8.41
CA VAL A 227 10.14 -18.49 -9.24
C VAL A 227 9.03 -17.77 -10.01
N TYR A 228 8.02 -18.49 -10.47
CA TYR A 228 6.88 -17.94 -11.18
C TYR A 228 5.94 -17.14 -10.30
N LYS A 229 5.56 -17.66 -9.14
CA LYS A 229 4.79 -16.92 -8.13
C LYS A 229 5.52 -15.64 -7.75
N ARG A 230 6.82 -15.74 -7.50
CA ARG A 230 7.64 -14.58 -7.17
C ARG A 230 7.70 -13.55 -8.29
N SER A 231 7.88 -13.98 -9.54
CA SER A 231 7.88 -13.09 -10.71
C SER A 231 6.57 -12.32 -10.87
N TRP A 232 5.44 -12.91 -10.47
CA TRP A 232 4.14 -12.24 -10.47
C TRP A 232 4.06 -11.13 -9.41
N ILE A 233 4.57 -11.38 -8.21
CA ILE A 233 4.67 -10.36 -7.16
C ILE A 233 5.65 -9.25 -7.57
N ASP A 234 6.81 -9.61 -8.13
CA ASP A 234 7.86 -8.69 -8.56
C ASP A 234 7.37 -7.72 -9.65
N PHE A 235 6.49 -8.19 -10.54
CA PHE A 235 5.81 -7.35 -11.52
C PHE A 235 5.03 -6.22 -10.84
N TRP A 236 4.18 -6.54 -9.86
CA TRP A 236 3.38 -5.54 -9.14
C TRP A 236 4.23 -4.60 -8.28
N VAL A 237 5.28 -5.11 -7.63
CA VAL A 237 6.27 -4.27 -6.91
C VAL A 237 6.92 -3.28 -7.86
N THR A 238 7.30 -3.72 -9.07
CA THR A 238 7.89 -2.87 -10.10
C THR A 238 6.91 -1.80 -10.57
N VAL A 239 5.65 -2.17 -10.81
CA VAL A 239 4.59 -1.21 -11.17
C VAL A 239 4.40 -0.17 -10.07
N LEU A 240 4.33 -0.59 -8.80
CA LEU A 240 4.18 0.31 -7.66
C LEU A 240 5.33 1.30 -7.53
N ASN A 241 6.56 0.80 -7.50
CA ASN A 241 7.76 1.62 -7.37
C ASN A 241 7.88 2.64 -8.52
N ARG A 242 7.39 2.32 -9.73
CA ARG A 242 7.43 3.21 -10.89
C ARG A 242 6.21 4.11 -11.02
N SER A 243 5.11 3.82 -10.32
CA SER A 243 3.86 4.58 -10.42
C SER A 243 4.02 6.00 -9.85
N PRO A 244 3.61 7.05 -10.60
CA PRO A 244 3.58 8.42 -10.08
C PRO A 244 2.75 8.57 -8.81
N GLY A 245 3.32 9.21 -7.78
CA GLY A 245 2.67 9.38 -6.48
C GLY A 245 2.48 8.09 -5.67
N GLY A 246 2.92 6.95 -6.22
CA GLY A 246 2.87 5.65 -5.56
C GLY A 246 3.97 5.47 -4.51
N PRO A 247 3.83 4.45 -3.66
CA PRO A 247 4.85 4.12 -2.68
C PRO A 247 6.10 3.52 -3.31
N THR A 248 7.22 3.59 -2.60
CA THR A 248 8.41 2.79 -2.88
C THR A 248 8.54 1.74 -1.79
N LEU A 249 8.52 0.46 -2.17
CA LEU A 249 8.55 -0.67 -1.25
C LEU A 249 9.98 -1.15 -1.02
N PHE A 250 10.31 -1.53 0.21
CA PHE A 250 11.47 -2.36 0.51
C PHE A 250 11.20 -3.79 0.06
N TYR A 251 11.89 -4.23 -0.98
CA TYR A 251 11.68 -5.54 -1.55
C TYR A 251 13.00 -6.19 -1.99
N PRO A 252 13.46 -7.24 -1.28
CA PRO A 252 14.79 -7.80 -1.53
C PRO A 252 14.86 -8.42 -2.94
N PRO A 253 15.99 -8.23 -3.65
CA PRO A 253 16.17 -8.79 -4.98
C PRO A 253 16.22 -10.33 -4.95
N LEU A 254 15.79 -10.95 -6.05
CA LEU A 254 15.94 -12.38 -6.31
C LEU A 254 17.41 -12.76 -6.21
N SER A 255 17.79 -13.49 -5.17
CA SER A 255 19.09 -14.14 -5.12
C SER A 255 18.89 -15.62 -4.79
N PRO A 256 19.45 -16.55 -5.57
CA PRO A 256 19.28 -17.99 -5.37
C PRO A 256 19.84 -18.51 -4.03
N ASN A 257 20.66 -17.69 -3.34
CA ASN A 257 21.20 -17.98 -2.02
C ASN A 257 20.53 -17.16 -0.89
N SER A 258 19.59 -16.28 -1.21
CA SER A 258 18.79 -15.60 -0.21
C SER A 258 17.76 -16.59 0.29
N ARG A 259 18.02 -17.22 1.45
CA ARG A 259 16.90 -17.62 2.30
C ARG A 259 16.00 -16.40 2.38
N ALA A 260 14.74 -16.53 1.98
CA ALA A 260 13.77 -15.45 2.05
C ALA A 260 13.93 -14.84 3.44
N LEU A 261 14.52 -13.64 3.50
CA LEU A 261 14.47 -12.87 4.73
C LEU A 261 13.00 -12.51 4.82
N GLU A 262 12.26 -13.33 5.57
CA GLU A 262 10.88 -13.02 5.91
C GLU A 262 10.90 -11.59 6.43
N ILE A 263 10.10 -10.73 5.79
CA ILE A 263 9.94 -9.36 6.22
C ILE A 263 9.43 -9.48 7.66
N GLU A 264 10.25 -9.05 8.62
CA GLU A 264 9.94 -9.18 10.04
C GLU A 264 8.61 -8.46 10.34
N ASP A 265 7.80 -9.04 11.23
CA ASP A 265 6.48 -8.52 11.57
C ASP A 265 6.56 -7.02 11.92
N VAL A 266 5.90 -6.21 11.09
CA VAL A 266 5.76 -4.78 11.32
C VAL A 266 4.65 -4.58 12.36
N PRO A 267 4.91 -3.87 13.47
CA PRO A 267 3.90 -3.56 14.47
C PRO A 267 2.70 -2.86 13.82
N ARG A 268 1.50 -3.16 14.32
CA ARG A 268 0.26 -2.59 13.79
C ARG A 268 0.27 -1.07 13.77
N TYR A 269 0.89 -0.43 14.74
CA TYR A 269 0.97 1.03 14.83
C TYR A 269 2.41 1.51 14.75
N LEU A 270 2.64 2.49 13.87
CA LEU A 270 3.86 3.26 13.82
C LEU A 270 3.53 4.74 14.03
N PHE A 271 4.50 5.46 14.60
CA PHE A 271 4.37 6.84 15.03
C PHE A 271 5.50 7.67 14.42
N ARG A 272 5.21 8.92 14.06
CA ARG A 272 6.21 9.91 13.64
C ARG A 272 5.89 11.25 14.27
N ALA A 273 6.85 11.80 15.01
CA ALA A 273 6.79 13.17 15.48
C ALA A 273 7.39 14.11 14.42
N PHE A 274 6.70 15.21 14.12
CA PHE A 274 7.15 16.19 13.13
C PHE A 274 6.63 17.59 13.45
N ASP A 275 7.23 18.56 12.78
CA ASP A 275 6.91 19.99 12.84
C ASP A 275 7.31 20.64 11.50
N VAL A 276 7.14 21.96 11.39
CA VAL A 276 7.50 22.71 10.17
C VAL A 276 8.99 22.67 9.81
N ALA A 277 9.87 22.36 10.76
CA ALA A 277 11.31 22.26 10.54
C ALA A 277 11.75 20.83 10.16
N SER A 278 10.84 19.85 10.22
CA SER A 278 11.14 18.47 9.90
C SER A 278 11.40 18.29 8.41
N HIS A 279 12.44 17.53 8.08
CA HIS A 279 12.78 17.23 6.68
C HIS A 279 11.65 16.50 5.94
N GLY A 280 11.63 16.68 4.63
CA GLY A 280 10.62 16.10 3.74
C GLY A 280 9.30 16.87 3.72
N THR A 281 8.28 16.26 3.14
CA THR A 281 6.90 16.76 3.21
C THR A 281 6.19 16.01 4.33
N ASN A 282 5.52 16.74 5.23
CA ASN A 282 4.72 16.17 6.30
C ASN A 282 3.39 16.94 6.36
N ASP A 283 2.38 16.46 5.65
CA ASP A 283 1.04 17.06 5.58
C ASP A 283 -0.06 16.03 5.91
N ASP A 284 -1.33 16.43 5.85
CA ASP A 284 -2.45 15.58 6.24
C ASP A 284 -2.72 14.43 5.25
N ASN A 285 -2.15 14.49 4.05
CA ASN A 285 -2.36 13.54 2.97
C ASN A 285 -1.16 12.62 2.74
N LYS A 286 0.06 13.11 2.95
CA LYS A 286 1.30 12.35 2.70
C LYS A 286 2.45 12.73 3.64
N ILE A 287 3.30 11.74 3.87
CA ILE A 287 4.62 11.89 4.47
C ILE A 287 5.63 11.43 3.43
N ALA A 288 6.55 12.30 3.03
CA ALA A 288 7.40 12.08 1.87
C ALA A 288 8.85 12.50 2.15
N SER A 289 9.82 11.69 1.72
CA SER A 289 11.26 11.99 1.81
C SER A 289 11.63 13.24 1.00
N VAL A 290 12.81 13.81 1.24
CA VAL A 290 13.27 14.98 0.46
C VAL A 290 13.49 14.60 -1.00
N GLU A 291 14.09 13.43 -1.29
CA GLU A 291 14.29 12.93 -2.65
C GLU A 291 12.97 12.70 -3.41
N SER A 292 11.85 12.49 -2.71
CA SER A 292 10.53 12.27 -3.33
C SER A 292 9.78 13.54 -3.71
N ARG A 293 10.30 14.73 -3.39
CA ARG A 293 9.71 16.00 -3.82
C ARG A 293 9.74 16.09 -5.34
N ILE A 294 8.55 16.34 -5.92
CA ILE A 294 8.33 16.38 -7.37
C ILE A 294 9.37 17.30 -8.02
N GLY A 295 10.05 16.79 -9.06
CA GLY A 295 10.99 17.53 -9.90
C GLY A 295 12.47 17.41 -9.55
N LEU A 296 12.86 16.67 -8.50
CA LEU A 296 14.28 16.58 -8.08
C LEU A 296 15.03 15.34 -8.58
N SER A 297 14.45 14.14 -8.64
CA SER A 297 15.16 12.96 -9.15
C SER A 297 14.31 11.69 -9.37
N LYS A 298 14.58 10.93 -10.45
CA LYS A 298 14.10 9.53 -10.61
C LYS A 298 14.66 8.58 -9.53
N GLN A 299 15.67 9.02 -8.79
CA GLN A 299 16.41 8.26 -7.78
C GLN A 299 15.60 8.00 -6.50
N GLY A 300 14.64 8.87 -6.17
CA GLY A 300 13.74 8.73 -5.01
C GLY A 300 12.68 7.61 -5.15
N ARG A 301 12.71 6.86 -6.27
CA ARG A 301 11.84 5.68 -6.49
C ARG A 301 12.62 4.38 -6.59
N ILE A 302 13.93 4.44 -6.38
CA ILE A 302 14.79 3.27 -6.36
C ILE A 302 14.81 2.74 -4.92
N ASP A 303 14.30 1.52 -4.76
CA ASP A 303 14.36 0.79 -3.50
C ASP A 303 15.82 0.69 -3.03
N LEU A 304 16.06 1.03 -1.77
CA LEU A 304 17.32 0.90 -1.07
C LEU A 304 17.95 -0.49 -1.26
N LEU A 305 17.15 -1.55 -1.30
CA LEU A 305 17.63 -2.93 -1.46
C LEU A 305 18.03 -3.28 -2.91
N GLN A 306 17.62 -2.48 -3.89
CA GLN A 306 18.00 -2.63 -5.29
C GLN A 306 19.28 -1.86 -5.64
N ARG A 307 19.79 -1.05 -4.71
CA ARG A 307 21.04 -0.30 -4.89
C ARG A 307 22.26 -1.17 -4.68
N GLU A 308 23.40 -0.65 -5.13
CA GLU A 308 24.71 -1.19 -4.76
C GLU A 308 24.84 -1.17 -3.22
N ARG A 309 25.33 -2.28 -2.64
CA ARG A 309 25.22 -2.52 -1.20
C ARG A 309 25.98 -1.50 -0.36
N ILE A 310 27.12 -1.01 -0.84
CA ILE A 310 27.90 0.02 -0.14
C ILE A 310 27.15 1.36 -0.16
N ASP A 311 26.56 1.76 -1.29
CA ASP A 311 25.66 2.94 -1.37
C ASP A 311 24.46 2.80 -0.43
N ALA A 312 23.78 1.64 -0.44
CA ALA A 312 22.64 1.37 0.42
C ALA A 312 22.99 1.48 1.91
N ALA A 313 24.12 0.90 2.33
CA ALA A 313 24.59 0.97 3.71
C ALA A 313 24.96 2.39 4.14
N LYS A 314 25.61 3.16 3.27
CA LYS A 314 25.96 4.57 3.52
C LYS A 314 24.70 5.40 3.73
N ARG A 315 23.72 5.27 2.84
CA ARG A 315 22.43 5.98 2.92
C ARG A 315 21.66 5.63 4.18
N LEU A 316 21.61 4.34 4.55
CA LEU A 316 20.99 3.90 5.79
C LEU A 316 21.70 4.49 7.02
N HIS A 317 23.04 4.51 7.02
CA HIS A 317 23.82 5.08 8.10
C HIS A 317 23.59 6.59 8.24
N TRP A 318 23.68 7.35 7.15
CA TRP A 318 23.46 8.80 7.14
C TRP A 318 22.05 9.19 7.60
N HIS A 319 21.04 8.41 7.25
CA HIS A 319 19.68 8.66 7.69
C HIS A 319 19.50 8.46 9.20
N LEU A 320 20.16 7.44 9.77
CA LEU A 320 20.04 7.07 11.18
C LEU A 320 21.00 7.84 12.09
N ASP A 321 22.07 8.40 11.53
CA ASP A 321 23.06 9.25 12.21
C ASP A 321 23.21 10.58 11.45
N PRO A 322 22.32 11.57 11.71
CA PRO A 322 22.34 12.85 11.02
C PRO A 322 23.64 13.65 11.21
N GLU A 323 24.42 13.39 12.28
CA GLU A 323 25.72 14.04 12.49
C GLU A 323 26.76 13.58 11.46
N SER A 324 26.54 12.41 10.85
CA SER A 324 27.38 11.85 9.79
C SER A 324 27.01 12.30 8.37
N ARG A 325 25.95 13.12 8.23
CA ARG A 325 25.42 13.58 6.94
C ARG A 325 26.24 14.72 6.35
N THR A 326 26.55 14.65 5.05
CA THR A 326 27.10 15.79 4.30
C THR A 326 25.98 16.65 3.70
N ALA A 327 26.24 17.94 3.50
CA ALA A 327 25.21 18.92 3.12
C ALA A 327 24.55 18.69 1.74
N GLU A 328 25.09 17.79 0.91
CA GLU A 328 24.69 17.59 -0.49
C GLU A 328 23.86 16.32 -0.74
N GLU A 329 23.60 15.52 0.29
CA GLU A 329 22.99 14.20 0.12
C GLU A 329 21.56 14.19 0.70
N ASP A 330 20.56 14.24 -0.18
CA ASP A 330 19.20 13.87 0.16
C ASP A 330 19.09 12.34 0.23
N ASP A 331 18.26 11.82 1.14
CA ASP A 331 17.95 10.41 1.22
C ASP A 331 16.47 10.16 0.89
N ASN A 332 16.19 8.93 0.47
CA ASN A 332 14.83 8.49 0.13
C ASN A 332 14.04 7.99 1.35
N LEU A 333 14.53 8.19 2.57
CA LEU A 333 14.02 7.48 3.74
C LEU A 333 13.20 8.41 4.63
N MET A 334 12.22 7.84 5.32
CA MET A 334 11.45 8.53 6.35
C MET A 334 11.38 7.66 7.60
N SER A 335 11.74 8.26 8.74
CA SER A 335 11.79 7.54 10.02
C SER A 335 10.43 7.47 10.71
N TRP A 336 10.17 6.30 11.28
CA TRP A 336 9.02 5.95 12.09
C TRP A 336 9.49 5.24 13.36
N THR A 337 8.66 5.22 14.39
CA THR A 337 8.92 4.48 15.63
C THR A 337 7.70 3.64 15.99
N SER A 338 7.89 2.44 16.53
CA SER A 338 6.81 1.65 17.16
C SER A 338 6.52 2.06 18.61
N SER A 339 7.28 3.01 19.17
CA SER A 339 7.18 3.46 20.56
C SER A 339 6.49 4.83 20.64
N LEU A 340 5.18 4.87 20.93
CA LEU A 340 4.44 6.12 21.13
C LEU A 340 5.06 6.99 22.23
N LEU A 341 5.56 6.38 23.32
CA LEU A 341 6.35 7.06 24.35
C LEU A 341 7.50 7.87 23.75
N PHE A 342 8.24 7.26 22.82
CA PHE A 342 9.39 7.91 22.20
C PHE A 342 8.97 9.02 21.24
N ALA A 343 7.88 8.83 20.48
CA ALA A 343 7.32 9.88 19.64
C ALA A 343 6.84 11.09 20.45
N ILE A 344 6.15 10.88 21.57
CA ILE A 344 5.73 11.94 22.50
C ILE A 344 6.95 12.66 23.06
N GLN A 345 7.95 11.91 23.55
CA GLN A 345 9.17 12.49 24.09
C GLN A 345 9.96 13.29 23.04
N CYS A 346 9.99 12.82 21.78
CA CYS A 346 10.57 13.57 20.66
C CYS A 346 9.85 14.91 20.43
N ALA A 347 8.51 14.91 20.44
CA ALA A 347 7.74 16.14 20.32
C ALA A 347 7.99 17.11 21.49
N ILE A 348 8.09 16.60 22.73
CA ILE A 348 8.41 17.43 23.90
C ILE A 348 9.80 18.05 23.79
N TRP A 349 10.82 17.26 23.44
CA TRP A 349 12.19 17.73 23.25
C TRP A 349 12.27 18.82 22.17
N ARG A 350 11.62 18.61 21.01
CA ARG A 350 11.60 19.61 19.93
C ARG A 350 10.81 20.88 20.27
N SER A 351 9.90 20.81 21.24
CA SER A 351 9.11 21.97 21.70
C SER A 351 9.89 23.01 22.51
N GLN A 352 11.20 22.84 22.68
CA GLN A 352 12.03 23.82 23.38
C GLN A 352 11.93 25.21 22.72
N GLY A 353 11.42 26.18 23.47
CA GLY A 353 11.25 27.56 23.01
C GLY A 353 10.11 27.79 22.01
N ARG A 354 9.26 26.78 21.75
CA ARG A 354 8.17 26.83 20.76
C ARG A 354 6.84 26.36 21.34
N GLN A 355 5.75 26.65 20.65
CA GLN A 355 4.41 26.30 21.12
C GLN A 355 4.15 24.80 20.93
N PRO A 356 3.59 24.07 21.91
CA PRO A 356 3.28 22.65 21.78
C PRO A 356 2.33 22.32 20.61
N GLY A 357 1.50 23.28 20.18
CA GLY A 357 0.61 23.13 19.03
C GLY A 357 1.33 22.91 17.69
N ASP A 358 2.58 23.37 17.58
CA ASP A 358 3.39 23.26 16.35
C ASP A 358 3.95 21.85 16.13
N PHE A 359 3.92 21.01 17.16
CA PHE A 359 4.49 19.67 17.14
C PHE A 359 3.39 18.65 17.01
N LYS A 360 3.44 17.88 15.93
CA LYS A 360 2.43 16.90 15.57
C LYS A 360 2.99 15.49 15.70
N ILE A 361 2.11 14.56 16.01
CA ILE A 361 2.37 13.12 15.99
C ILE A 361 1.41 12.51 14.98
N CYS A 362 1.97 11.93 13.92
CA CYS A 362 1.25 11.08 12.98
C CYS A 362 1.28 9.64 13.47
N VAL A 363 0.14 8.97 13.41
CA VAL A 363 -0.03 7.55 13.72
C VAL A 363 -0.60 6.86 12.50
N VAL A 364 -0.02 5.74 12.10
CA VAL A 364 -0.50 4.91 10.97
C VAL A 364 -0.87 3.52 11.44
N ASP A 365 -1.91 2.92 10.85
CA ASP A 365 -2.19 1.48 10.96
C ASP A 365 -1.51 0.76 9.79
N THR A 366 -0.41 0.06 10.06
CA THR A 366 0.46 -0.53 9.04
C THR A 366 -0.22 -1.61 8.21
N ARG A 367 -1.28 -2.24 8.73
CA ARG A 367 -2.10 -3.21 7.98
C ARG A 367 -2.89 -2.58 6.86
N LYS A 368 -3.06 -1.26 6.91
CA LYS A 368 -3.68 -0.51 5.82
C LYS A 368 -2.70 -0.23 4.70
N PHE A 369 -1.41 -0.61 4.77
CA PHE A 369 -0.37 -0.30 3.78
C PHE A 369 0.15 -1.58 3.11
N PRO A 370 0.67 -1.50 1.86
CA PRO A 370 1.25 -2.66 1.19
C PRO A 370 2.44 -3.21 1.98
N GLN A 371 2.60 -4.54 1.97
CA GLN A 371 3.77 -5.19 2.53
C GLN A 371 5.06 -4.62 1.90
N GLY A 372 6.08 -4.37 2.74
CA GLY A 372 7.30 -3.69 2.30
C GLY A 372 7.25 -2.16 2.35
N GLN A 373 6.10 -1.53 2.65
CA GLN A 373 6.03 -0.07 2.86
C GLN A 373 6.93 0.38 4.02
N PHE A 374 6.99 -0.42 5.08
CA PHE A 374 7.77 -0.17 6.27
C PHE A 374 8.74 -1.32 6.49
N ALA A 375 9.97 -1.01 6.88
CA ALA A 375 10.97 -1.99 7.25
C ALA A 375 11.72 -1.57 8.51
N ARG A 376 12.03 -2.53 9.37
CA ARG A 376 12.81 -2.30 10.59
C ARG A 376 14.26 -1.96 10.22
N ASP A 377 14.84 -0.97 10.88
CA ASP A 377 16.23 -0.54 10.64
C ASP A 377 17.25 -1.70 10.76
N LEU A 378 17.10 -2.55 11.79
CA LEU A 378 17.95 -3.71 12.03
C LEU A 378 17.79 -4.80 10.97
N TRP A 379 16.58 -4.96 10.41
CA TRP A 379 16.32 -5.90 9.33
C TRP A 379 16.98 -5.41 8.03
N LEU A 380 16.81 -4.12 7.70
CA LEU A 380 17.46 -3.49 6.54
C LEU A 380 18.97 -3.61 6.63
N PHE A 381 19.54 -3.35 7.81
CA PHE A 381 20.96 -3.51 8.03
C PHE A 381 21.42 -4.95 7.78
N LYS A 382 20.73 -5.97 8.30
CA LYS A 382 21.08 -7.38 8.03
C LYS A 382 20.98 -7.74 6.54
N ALA A 383 19.95 -7.26 5.87
CA ALA A 383 19.76 -7.48 4.43
C ALA A 383 20.94 -6.92 3.62
N ILE A 384 21.43 -5.73 4.00
CA ILE A 384 22.54 -5.04 3.34
C ILE A 384 23.91 -5.63 3.77
N GLU A 385 24.12 -5.91 5.06
CA GLU A 385 25.42 -6.30 5.66
C GLU A 385 25.86 -7.72 5.27
N SER A 386 24.96 -8.60 4.81
CA SER A 386 25.26 -10.03 4.56
C SER A 386 26.49 -10.33 3.67
N ILE A 387 27.17 -9.34 3.06
CA ILE A 387 28.38 -9.57 2.26
C ILE A 387 29.60 -8.68 2.57
N THR A 388 29.58 -7.35 2.78
CA THR A 388 30.83 -6.61 3.12
C THR A 388 30.56 -5.15 3.50
N LEU A 389 30.72 -4.80 4.78
CA LEU A 389 31.08 -3.43 5.15
C LEU A 389 32.56 -3.42 5.59
N PRO A 390 33.41 -2.57 4.97
CA PRO A 390 34.74 -2.31 5.48
C PRO A 390 34.67 -1.93 6.98
N GLN A 391 35.69 -2.28 7.76
CA GLN A 391 35.77 -1.79 9.14
C GLN A 391 35.66 -0.25 9.14
N GLY A 392 34.76 0.32 9.93
CA GLY A 392 34.48 1.75 9.90
C GLY A 392 33.33 2.19 10.81
N GLN A 393 33.06 3.50 10.81
CA GLN A 393 32.08 4.16 11.69
C GLN A 393 30.66 3.58 11.53
N ALA A 394 30.20 3.37 10.29
CA ALA A 394 28.88 2.79 10.01
C ALA A 394 28.70 1.41 10.67
N ARG A 395 29.68 0.51 10.51
CA ARG A 395 29.62 -0.83 11.10
C ARG A 395 29.61 -0.78 12.63
N ASN A 396 30.38 0.13 13.23
CA ASN A 396 30.38 0.34 14.68
C ASN A 396 29.04 0.89 15.18
N PHE A 397 28.44 1.83 14.45
CA PHE A 397 27.12 2.38 14.75
C PHE A 397 26.03 1.31 14.74
N PHE A 398 25.95 0.51 13.69
CA PHE A 398 24.96 -0.57 13.62
C PHE A 398 25.21 -1.67 14.65
N ARG A 399 26.47 -2.03 14.90
CA ARG A 399 26.83 -2.96 15.98
C ARG A 399 26.36 -2.44 17.34
N PHE A 400 26.58 -1.15 17.64
CA PHE A 400 26.09 -0.53 18.86
C PHE A 400 24.56 -0.64 18.99
N ARG A 401 23.82 -0.35 17.91
CA ARG A 401 22.35 -0.50 17.89
C ARG A 401 21.89 -1.94 18.10
N GLN A 402 22.62 -2.91 17.56
CA GLN A 402 22.29 -4.33 17.74
C GLN A 402 22.58 -4.84 19.15
N THR A 403 23.69 -4.42 19.77
CA THR A 403 24.11 -4.94 21.08
C THR A 403 23.51 -4.18 22.25
N ASN A 404 23.08 -2.94 22.06
CA ASN A 404 22.61 -2.07 23.13
C ASN A 404 21.10 -1.83 23.07
N SER A 405 20.33 -2.88 23.39
CA SER A 405 18.86 -2.87 23.28
C SER A 405 18.16 -1.80 24.13
N ASP A 406 18.82 -1.29 25.18
CA ASP A 406 18.28 -0.23 26.03
C ASP A 406 18.01 1.08 25.26
N TYR A 407 18.80 1.33 24.20
CA TYR A 407 18.67 2.51 23.35
C TYR A 407 17.80 2.27 22.11
N TYR A 408 17.29 1.06 21.93
CA TYR A 408 16.43 0.76 20.79
C TYR A 408 15.04 1.37 21.01
N ASN A 409 14.64 2.30 20.13
CA ASN A 409 13.35 2.99 20.24
C ASN A 409 12.34 2.48 19.22
N GLY A 410 12.57 1.29 18.65
CA GLY A 410 11.63 0.68 17.72
C GLY A 410 11.65 1.38 16.38
N GLU A 411 12.82 1.67 15.83
CA GLU A 411 13.00 2.39 14.58
C GLU A 411 12.55 1.57 13.36
N TYR A 412 11.66 2.16 12.57
CA TYR A 412 11.22 1.66 11.26
C TYR A 412 11.42 2.76 10.22
N LEU A 413 11.60 2.38 8.97
CA LEU A 413 11.78 3.28 7.85
C LEU A 413 10.70 3.03 6.81
N SER A 414 10.31 4.06 6.07
CA SER A 414 9.60 3.96 4.79
C SER A 414 10.42 4.64 3.70
N GLN A 415 10.14 4.36 2.43
CA GLN A 415 10.82 5.00 1.30
C GLN A 415 9.88 5.90 0.49
N GLY A 416 10.43 6.95 -0.11
CA GLY A 416 9.71 7.82 -1.02
C GLY A 416 8.53 8.51 -0.36
N THR A 417 7.35 8.36 -0.98
CA THR A 417 6.08 8.91 -0.49
C THR A 417 5.26 7.83 0.22
N THR A 418 4.80 8.15 1.43
CA THR A 418 3.80 7.38 2.18
C THR A 418 2.48 8.14 2.13
N ASN A 419 1.49 7.59 1.42
CA ASN A 419 0.15 8.17 1.31
C ASN A 419 -0.67 7.85 2.56
N ILE A 420 -0.87 8.83 3.43
CA ILE A 420 -1.47 8.65 4.76
C ILE A 420 -2.93 9.11 4.86
N ALA A 421 -3.47 9.74 3.82
CA ALA A 421 -4.87 10.12 3.73
C ALA A 421 -5.79 8.94 4.03
N ASN A 422 -6.75 9.11 4.95
CA ASN A 422 -7.71 8.08 5.41
C ASN A 422 -7.07 6.79 6.01
N ARG A 423 -5.74 6.76 6.17
CA ARG A 423 -4.97 5.63 6.71
C ARG A 423 -4.23 5.98 8.00
N SER A 424 -4.31 7.24 8.43
CA SER A 424 -3.61 7.79 9.58
C SER A 424 -4.49 8.65 10.50
N CYS A 425 -3.91 9.07 11.62
CA CYS A 425 -4.40 10.16 12.45
C CYS A 425 -3.25 11.08 12.81
N ILE A 426 -3.47 12.38 12.78
CA ILE A 426 -2.48 13.39 13.19
C ILE A 426 -3.05 14.18 14.35
N THR A 427 -2.28 14.32 15.43
CA THR A 427 -2.64 15.14 16.60
C THR A 427 -1.48 16.01 17.03
N SER A 428 -1.75 17.19 17.58
CA SER A 428 -0.70 18.03 18.18
C SER A 428 -0.35 17.54 19.59
N LEU A 429 0.86 17.90 20.05
CA LEU A 429 1.26 17.69 21.44
C LEU A 429 0.35 18.47 22.41
N GLN A 430 -0.09 19.67 22.01
CA GLN A 430 -1.07 20.46 22.76
C GLN A 430 -2.37 19.67 23.01
N ASN A 431 -2.95 19.10 21.95
CA ASN A 431 -4.20 18.34 22.06
C ASN A 431 -4.05 17.13 22.98
N LEU A 432 -2.91 16.43 22.92
CA LEU A 432 -2.63 15.30 23.81
C LEU A 432 -2.59 15.74 25.28
N LYS A 433 -1.94 16.88 25.58
CA LYS A 433 -1.90 17.44 26.94
C LYS A 433 -3.29 17.81 27.43
N GLU A 434 -4.05 18.55 26.63
CA GLU A 434 -5.44 18.96 26.95
C GLU A 434 -6.39 17.77 27.09
N ALA A 435 -6.13 16.67 26.40
CA ALA A 435 -6.94 15.46 26.52
C ALA A 435 -6.64 14.66 27.80
N GLY A 436 -5.58 14.99 28.55
CA GLY A 436 -5.25 14.38 29.83
C GLY A 436 -3.91 13.62 29.86
N LEU A 437 -3.03 13.78 28.86
CA LEU A 437 -1.73 13.09 28.83
C LEU A 437 -0.88 13.39 30.09
N SER A 438 -0.85 14.67 30.49
CA SER A 438 -0.15 15.13 31.69
C SER A 438 -0.75 14.58 32.99
N GLU A 439 -2.06 14.35 33.03
CA GLU A 439 -2.72 13.75 34.19
C GLU A 439 -2.39 12.25 34.29
N LEU A 440 -2.34 11.56 33.14
CA LEU A 440 -2.03 10.13 33.08
C LEU A 440 -0.54 9.84 33.34
N TYR A 441 0.33 10.73 32.84
CA TYR A 441 1.79 10.64 32.92
C TYR A 441 2.40 12.00 33.27
N PRO A 442 2.37 12.41 34.56
CA PRO A 442 2.93 13.69 35.02
C PRO A 442 4.42 13.86 34.68
N GLU A 443 5.15 12.77 34.48
CA GLU A 443 6.58 12.77 34.16
C GLU A 443 6.90 13.42 32.79
N PHE A 444 5.89 13.63 31.94
CA PHE A 444 6.00 14.38 30.68
C PHE A 444 5.98 15.92 30.85
N ASP A 445 5.57 16.42 32.02
CA ASP A 445 5.62 17.86 32.34
C ASP A 445 6.92 18.26 33.05
N ASP A 446 7.80 17.29 33.31
CA ASP A 446 9.15 17.54 33.81
C ASP A 446 9.94 18.43 32.82
N PRO A 447 10.48 19.58 33.27
CA PRO A 447 11.33 20.44 32.44
C PRO A 447 12.54 19.73 31.83
N GLU A 448 13.09 18.70 32.48
CA GLU A 448 14.19 17.89 31.93
C GLU A 448 13.80 17.19 30.62
N GLY A 449 12.51 16.92 30.41
CA GLY A 449 12.01 16.37 29.17
C GLY A 449 12.27 17.25 27.95
N LYS A 450 12.47 18.56 28.14
CA LYS A 450 12.79 19.48 27.04
C LYS A 450 14.28 19.49 26.67
N THR A 451 15.16 18.97 27.52
CA THR A 451 16.62 18.98 27.28
C THR A 451 17.15 17.62 26.83
N LYS A 452 16.40 16.55 27.06
CA LYS A 452 16.80 15.17 26.77
C LYS A 452 15.80 14.50 25.81
N TRP A 453 16.31 13.92 24.72
CA TRP A 453 15.51 13.12 23.79
C TRP A 453 15.52 11.63 24.15
N ALA A 454 16.41 10.84 23.52
CA ALA A 454 16.47 9.38 23.73
C ALA A 454 16.81 8.99 25.18
N ASN A 455 17.69 9.75 25.83
CA ASN A 455 18.04 9.52 27.24
C ASN A 455 16.83 9.67 28.17
N ARG A 456 15.92 10.62 27.88
CA ARG A 456 14.70 10.77 28.69
C ARG A 456 13.76 9.59 28.49
N ALA A 457 13.60 9.11 27.26
CA ALA A 457 12.78 7.92 27.01
C ALA A 457 13.33 6.70 27.79
N LEU A 458 14.66 6.54 27.85
CA LEU A 458 15.32 5.50 28.65
C LEU A 458 15.06 5.68 30.15
N GLU A 459 15.19 6.89 30.68
CA GLU A 459 14.87 7.21 32.09
C GLU A 459 13.42 6.86 32.42
N LEU A 460 12.46 7.28 31.59
CA LEU A 460 11.04 7.00 31.78
C LEU A 460 10.77 5.49 31.77
N ARG A 461 11.34 4.74 30.82
CA ARG A 461 11.22 3.27 30.78
C ARG A 461 11.75 2.62 32.06
N LYS A 462 12.86 3.12 32.61
CA LYS A 462 13.41 2.64 33.89
C LYS A 462 12.47 2.92 35.05
N ILE A 463 11.97 4.15 35.17
CA ILE A 463 11.01 4.55 36.23
C ILE A 463 9.74 3.70 36.14
N TRP A 464 9.23 3.47 34.93
CA TRP A 464 7.99 2.76 34.67
C TRP A 464 8.11 1.25 34.56
N SER A 465 9.33 0.70 34.70
CA SER A 465 9.58 -0.74 34.71
C SER A 465 9.04 -1.44 35.96
N THR A 466 8.86 -0.68 37.05
CA THR A 466 8.33 -1.21 38.31
C THR A 466 6.84 -1.49 38.17
N LYS A 467 6.39 -2.66 38.65
CA LYS A 467 5.02 -3.15 38.46
C LYS A 467 3.99 -2.34 39.26
N GLN A 468 3.10 -1.63 38.56
CA GLN A 468 2.09 -0.73 39.14
C GLN A 468 0.65 -1.23 38.93
N GLY A 469 -0.28 -0.82 39.80
CA GLY A 469 -1.71 -1.06 39.58
C GLY A 469 -2.26 -0.19 38.45
N THR A 470 -3.38 -0.60 37.84
CA THR A 470 -4.13 0.25 36.90
C THR A 470 -5.40 0.69 37.58
N SER A 471 -5.60 2.01 37.69
CA SER A 471 -6.82 2.57 38.26
C SER A 471 -7.90 2.74 37.18
N ASP A 472 -9.17 2.79 37.58
CA ASP A 472 -10.26 3.12 36.65
C ASP A 472 -10.08 4.51 36.03
N ARG A 473 -9.47 5.45 36.79
CA ARG A 473 -9.11 6.77 36.29
C ARG A 473 -8.07 6.71 35.19
N ASP A 474 -7.07 5.83 35.29
CA ASP A 474 -6.06 5.65 34.24
C ASP A 474 -6.72 5.19 32.94
N VAL A 475 -7.66 4.23 33.04
CA VAL A 475 -8.39 3.68 31.89
C VAL A 475 -9.24 4.76 31.25
N GLU A 476 -9.98 5.55 32.05
CA GLU A 476 -10.81 6.63 31.54
C GLU A 476 -9.97 7.71 30.86
N LEU A 477 -8.84 8.12 31.45
CA LEU A 477 -7.92 9.08 30.84
C LEU A 477 -7.35 8.54 29.52
N ALA A 478 -6.90 7.29 29.47
CA ALA A 478 -6.38 6.68 28.26
C ALA A 478 -7.45 6.61 27.14
N LEU A 479 -8.68 6.24 27.48
CA LEU A 479 -9.81 6.23 26.54
C LEU A 479 -10.19 7.65 26.09
N GLN A 480 -10.15 8.63 26.99
CA GLN A 480 -10.41 10.03 26.66
C GLN A 480 -9.38 10.55 25.66
N ILE A 481 -8.08 10.31 25.89
CA ILE A 481 -7.00 10.69 24.96
C ILE A 481 -7.22 10.00 23.61
N ALA A 482 -7.49 8.70 23.61
CA ALA A 482 -7.74 7.94 22.38
C ALA A 482 -8.91 8.52 21.56
N ARG A 483 -10.05 8.80 22.20
CA ARG A 483 -11.24 9.34 21.53
C ARG A 483 -11.06 10.77 21.02
N LYS A 484 -10.32 11.61 21.75
CA LYS A 484 -10.15 13.03 21.39
C LYS A 484 -9.05 13.25 20.36
N CYS A 485 -7.94 12.51 20.48
CA CYS A 485 -6.73 12.78 19.70
C CYS A 485 -6.46 11.76 18.59
N LEU A 486 -7.00 10.54 18.71
CA LEU A 486 -6.66 9.40 17.84
C LEU A 486 -7.94 8.68 17.37
N ASN A 487 -8.97 9.46 17.02
CA ASN A 487 -10.33 9.00 16.72
C ASN A 487 -10.46 8.15 15.44
N SER A 488 -9.46 8.15 14.56
CA SER A 488 -9.41 7.28 13.37
C SER A 488 -9.19 5.79 13.72
N PHE A 489 -8.91 5.47 14.99
CA PHE A 489 -8.63 4.11 15.45
C PHE A 489 -9.61 3.69 16.56
N ALA A 490 -9.72 2.37 16.78
CA ALA A 490 -10.49 1.84 17.89
C ALA A 490 -9.95 2.40 19.23
N PRO A 491 -10.77 3.10 20.04
CA PRO A 491 -10.27 3.74 21.25
C PRO A 491 -9.63 2.78 22.25
N VAL A 492 -10.10 1.54 22.31
CA VAL A 492 -9.57 0.50 23.18
C VAL A 492 -8.15 0.10 22.79
N ASP A 493 -7.87 -0.02 21.48
CA ASP A 493 -6.54 -0.38 20.97
C ASP A 493 -5.50 0.70 21.36
N VAL A 494 -5.85 1.97 21.12
CA VAL A 494 -4.99 3.11 21.45
C VAL A 494 -4.83 3.28 22.96
N ALA A 495 -5.91 3.12 23.73
CA ALA A 495 -5.83 3.16 25.19
C ALA A 495 -4.92 2.07 25.73
N ALA A 496 -4.95 0.85 25.17
CA ALA A 496 -4.02 -0.21 25.54
C ALA A 496 -2.56 0.18 25.26
N VAL A 497 -2.27 0.80 24.11
CA VAL A 497 -0.93 1.32 23.79
C VAL A 497 -0.48 2.38 24.80
N LEU A 498 -1.35 3.35 25.14
CA LEU A 498 -1.06 4.38 26.13
C LEU A 498 -0.80 3.79 27.51
N LEU A 499 -1.64 2.83 27.94
CA LEU A 499 -1.49 2.18 29.25
C LEU A 499 -0.22 1.33 29.30
N ALA A 500 0.21 0.75 28.19
CA ALA A 500 1.41 -0.10 28.12
C ALA A 500 2.74 0.63 28.40
N PHE A 501 2.74 1.96 28.56
CA PHE A 501 3.96 2.70 28.94
C PHE A 501 4.48 2.29 30.32
N LYS A 502 3.59 1.91 31.23
CA LYS A 502 3.91 1.41 32.58
C LYS A 502 3.77 -0.11 32.63
N ASN A 503 4.70 -0.75 33.35
CA ASN A 503 4.56 -2.17 33.68
C ASN A 503 3.37 -2.34 34.63
N ARG A 504 2.25 -2.84 34.12
CA ARG A 504 0.98 -2.94 34.88
C ARG A 504 0.79 -4.34 35.46
N LYS A 505 0.23 -4.42 36.66
CA LYS A 505 -0.15 -5.68 37.30
C LYS A 505 -1.29 -6.32 36.51
N MET A 506 -1.05 -7.50 35.94
CA MET A 506 -2.15 -8.35 35.45
C MET A 506 -3.06 -8.69 36.63
N MET A 507 -4.32 -8.27 36.57
CA MET A 507 -5.34 -8.81 37.45
C MET A 507 -5.60 -10.24 36.98
N LYS A 508 -5.41 -11.22 37.88
CA LYS A 508 -5.89 -12.58 37.60
C LYS A 508 -7.41 -12.46 37.38
N PRO A 509 -7.96 -13.01 36.29
CA PRO A 509 -9.41 -13.06 36.14
C PRO A 509 -9.94 -13.71 37.41
N LYS A 510 -10.87 -13.04 38.10
CA LYS A 510 -11.59 -13.67 39.19
C LYS A 510 -12.19 -14.94 38.60
N GLN A 511 -11.74 -16.10 39.06
CA GLN A 511 -12.50 -17.33 38.83
C GLN A 511 -13.92 -17.01 39.29
N LEU A 512 -14.84 -16.93 38.34
CA LEU A 512 -16.27 -16.87 38.62
C LEU A 512 -16.55 -18.11 39.48
N SER A 513 -16.72 -17.87 40.77
CA SER A 513 -16.98 -18.92 41.74
C SER A 513 -18.47 -19.21 41.66
N LYS A 514 -18.75 -20.37 41.04
CA LYS A 514 -20.01 -21.11 40.94
C LYS A 514 -21.07 -20.58 39.98
#